data_AF-A0A849H0Y6-F1
#
_entry.id   AF-A0A849H0Y6-F1
#
_cell.length_a   1.000
_cell.length_b   1.000
_cell.length_c   1.000
_cell.angle_alpha   90.00
_cell.angle_beta   90.00
_cell.angle_gamma   90.00
#
_symmetry.space_group_name_H-M   'P 1'
#
loop_
_entity.id
_entity.type
_entity.pdbx_description
1 polymer ?
#
loop_
_entity_poly.entity_id
_entity_poly.type
_entity_poly.pdbx_seq_one_letter_code
_entity_poly.pdbx_strand_id
1 'polypeptide(L)'
;GVLLSGDSLQVVFENLDQESGQEGGDYSLRARIEFLTRQWEGVRLTWSEVRAFEPARRDVPMGWEVQSPEGDLEGSLVAVTPFFEAAEGEGPMLPVDALFEVMGTLTLGGAELPVRGLIRHSQR
;
A
#
# COMPACT_ATOMS: atom_id res chain seq x y z
N GLY A 1 -4.28 -2.04 5.61
CA GLY A 1 -5.31 -1.09 5.12
C GLY A 1 -4.62 0.20 4.76
N VAL A 2 -5.03 0.84 3.66
CA VAL A 2 -4.38 2.04 3.10
C VAL A 2 -5.40 3.16 2.92
N LEU A 3 -5.01 4.40 3.17
CA LEU A 3 -5.81 5.60 2.91
C LEU A 3 -4.99 6.57 2.06
N LEU A 4 -5.42 6.92 0.85
CA LEU A 4 -4.79 7.99 0.06
C LEU A 4 -5.77 9.15 -0.16
N SER A 5 -5.27 10.38 -0.20
CA SER A 5 -5.98 11.60 -0.51
C SER A 5 -5.09 12.54 -1.35
N GLY A 6 -5.65 13.09 -2.42
CA GLY A 6 -5.17 14.27 -3.14
C GLY A 6 -6.28 15.34 -3.20
N ASP A 7 -6.02 16.48 -3.85
CA ASP A 7 -6.97 17.60 -3.90
C ASP A 7 -8.32 17.26 -4.56
N SER A 8 -8.40 16.18 -5.36
CA SER A 8 -9.62 15.74 -6.07
C SER A 8 -9.96 14.24 -5.94
N LEU A 9 -9.18 13.49 -5.15
CA LEU A 9 -9.27 12.03 -5.07
C LEU A 9 -9.10 11.55 -3.63
N GLN A 10 -10.07 10.78 -3.12
CA GLN A 10 -9.96 10.06 -1.84
C GLN A 10 -10.05 8.57 -2.09
N VAL A 11 -9.13 7.80 -1.53
CA VAL A 11 -8.92 6.39 -1.87
C VAL A 11 -8.73 5.58 -0.59
N VAL A 12 -9.36 4.42 -0.52
CA VAL A 12 -9.19 3.46 0.58
C VAL A 12 -8.90 2.09 -0.01
N PHE A 13 -7.76 1.49 0.35
CA PHE A 13 -7.51 0.07 0.08
C PHE A 13 -7.80 -0.74 1.34
N GLU A 14 -8.70 -1.69 1.19
CA GLU A 14 -9.00 -2.69 2.20
C GLU A 14 -8.29 -3.98 1.80
N ASN A 15 -7.43 -4.47 2.69
CA ASN A 15 -6.71 -5.71 2.43
C ASN A 15 -7.70 -6.86 2.53
N LEU A 16 -7.83 -7.63 1.46
CA LEU A 16 -8.75 -8.78 1.41
C LEU A 16 -8.19 -9.98 2.18
N ASP A 17 -6.86 -10.10 2.22
CA ASP A 17 -6.15 -11.11 2.98
C ASP A 17 -5.51 -10.47 4.21
N GLN A 18 -5.79 -10.97 5.42
CA GLN A 18 -5.26 -10.37 6.67
C GLN A 18 -3.72 -10.38 6.76
N GLU A 19 -3.03 -11.07 5.84
CA GLU A 19 -1.59 -11.25 5.80
C GLU A 19 -1.05 -10.71 4.47
N SER A 20 -0.38 -9.55 4.49
CA SER A 20 0.39 -9.09 3.34
C SER A 20 1.66 -9.94 3.24
N GLY A 21 1.78 -10.78 2.21
CA GLY A 21 2.97 -11.60 1.98
C GLY A 21 4.21 -10.76 1.61
N GLN A 22 5.37 -11.41 1.50
CA GLN A 22 6.66 -10.78 1.18
C GLN A 22 6.73 -10.16 -0.24
N GLU A 23 5.68 -10.28 -1.04
CA GLU A 23 5.63 -9.80 -2.43
C GLU A 23 4.54 -8.75 -2.65
N GLY A 24 3.68 -8.50 -1.66
CA GLY A 24 2.49 -7.66 -1.83
C GLY A 24 1.20 -8.32 -1.35
N GLY A 25 0.07 -7.90 -1.93
CA GLY A 25 -1.23 -8.51 -1.69
C GLY A 25 -2.32 -8.01 -2.63
N ASP A 26 -3.48 -8.63 -2.54
CA ASP A 26 -4.68 -8.24 -3.27
C ASP A 26 -5.63 -7.43 -2.38
N TYR A 27 -6.12 -6.33 -2.91
CA TYR A 27 -6.88 -5.34 -2.18
C TYR A 27 -8.17 -5.00 -2.91
N SER A 28 -9.22 -4.70 -2.14
CA SER A 28 -10.35 -3.94 -2.66
C SER A 28 -10.02 -2.47 -2.57
N LEU A 29 -10.27 -1.74 -3.65
CA LEU A 29 -10.07 -0.31 -3.71
C LEU A 29 -11.39 0.41 -3.82
N ARG A 30 -11.63 1.40 -2.96
CA ARG A 30 -12.72 2.37 -3.13
C ARG A 30 -12.13 3.75 -3.32
N ALA A 31 -12.50 4.42 -4.41
CA ALA A 31 -12.10 5.80 -4.65
C ALA A 31 -13.32 6.69 -4.87
N ARG A 32 -13.27 7.90 -4.31
CA ARG A 32 -14.15 9.00 -4.67
C ARG A 32 -13.43 9.90 -5.66
N ILE A 33 -13.92 9.92 -6.89
CA ILE A 33 -13.44 10.78 -7.97
C ILE A 33 -14.53 11.83 -8.20
N GLU A 34 -14.23 13.08 -7.86
CA GLU A 34 -15.21 14.18 -7.85
C GLU A 34 -16.47 13.84 -7.00
N PHE A 35 -17.58 13.51 -7.65
CA PHE A 35 -18.87 13.16 -7.03
C PHE A 35 -19.25 11.69 -7.18
N LEU A 36 -18.40 10.88 -7.82
CA LEU A 36 -18.66 9.47 -8.08
C LEU A 36 -17.78 8.57 -7.21
N THR A 37 -18.41 7.57 -6.58
CA THR A 37 -17.68 6.48 -5.93
C THR A 37 -17.46 5.37 -6.95
N ARG A 38 -16.21 4.97 -7.14
CA ARG A 38 -15.81 3.79 -7.89
C ARG A 38 -15.17 2.76 -6.97
N GLN A 39 -15.29 1.50 -7.36
CA GLN A 39 -14.73 0.37 -6.63
C GLN A 39 -14.05 -0.56 -7.61
N TRP A 40 -12.88 -1.04 -7.23
CA TRP A 40 -12.12 -2.09 -7.92
C TRP A 40 -11.92 -3.24 -6.94
N GLU A 41 -11.94 -4.46 -7.47
CA GLU A 41 -11.65 -5.68 -6.73
C GLU A 41 -10.35 -6.29 -7.24
N GLY A 42 -9.62 -6.98 -6.35
CA GLY A 42 -8.38 -7.67 -6.73
C GLY A 42 -7.28 -6.73 -7.23
N VAL A 43 -7.25 -5.49 -6.75
CA VAL A 43 -6.16 -4.56 -7.05
C VAL A 43 -4.90 -5.09 -6.39
N ARG A 44 -3.89 -5.38 -7.22
CA ARG A 44 -2.61 -5.88 -6.76
C ARG A 44 -1.72 -4.73 -6.32
N LEU A 45 -1.15 -4.88 -5.14
CA LEU A 45 -0.15 -3.96 -4.60
C LEU A 45 1.16 -4.72 -4.41
N THR A 46 2.10 -4.56 -5.34
CA THR A 46 3.38 -5.30 -5.38
C THR A 46 4.51 -4.45 -4.81
N TRP A 47 5.42 -5.03 -4.03
CA TRP A 47 6.59 -4.29 -3.54
C TRP A 47 7.57 -4.00 -4.69
N SER A 48 7.92 -2.74 -4.89
CA SER A 48 8.91 -2.32 -5.90
C SER A 48 10.24 -1.87 -5.31
N GLU A 49 10.25 -1.44 -4.05
CA GLU A 49 11.45 -1.11 -3.30
C GLU A 49 11.34 -1.69 -1.89
N VAL A 50 12.45 -2.21 -1.35
CA VAL A 50 12.53 -2.78 0.00
C VAL A 50 13.73 -2.23 0.76
N ARG A 51 13.66 -2.28 2.09
CA ARG A 51 14.75 -1.94 3.00
C ARG A 51 14.84 -2.95 4.13
N ALA A 52 16.05 -3.29 4.54
CA ALA A 52 16.27 -4.11 5.72
C ALA A 52 15.86 -3.37 7.01
N PHE A 53 15.06 -4.02 7.83
CA PHE A 53 14.70 -3.62 9.19
C PHE A 53 15.35 -4.59 10.19
N GLU A 54 16.58 -4.28 10.56
CA GLU A 54 17.43 -5.09 11.44
C GLU A 54 16.79 -5.53 12.78
N PRO A 55 16.01 -4.69 13.49
CA PRO A 55 15.41 -5.09 14.76
C PRO A 55 14.54 -6.36 14.65
N ALA A 56 13.91 -6.57 13.50
CA ALA A 56 13.09 -7.75 13.23
C ALA A 56 13.77 -8.76 12.28
N ARG A 57 14.95 -8.44 11.73
CA ARG A 57 15.65 -9.20 10.68
C ARG A 57 14.76 -9.48 9.46
N ARG A 58 14.02 -8.47 9.01
CA ARG A 58 13.09 -8.57 7.88
C ARG A 58 13.30 -7.43 6.91
N ASP A 59 12.99 -7.67 5.65
CA ASP A 59 12.82 -6.61 4.68
C ASP A 59 11.41 -6.03 4.80
N VAL A 60 11.32 -4.71 4.70
CA VAL A 60 10.08 -3.95 4.72
C VAL A 60 9.93 -3.17 3.41
N PRO A 61 8.70 -3.01 2.89
CA PRO A 61 8.48 -2.26 1.67
C PRO A 61 8.74 -0.77 1.86
N MET A 62 9.37 -0.16 0.86
CA MET A 62 9.60 1.28 0.74
C MET A 62 8.92 1.85 -0.52
N GLY A 63 8.50 0.99 -1.45
CA GLY A 63 7.80 1.36 -2.67
C GLY A 63 6.82 0.27 -3.10
N TRP A 64 5.76 0.68 -3.79
CA TRP A 64 4.70 -0.18 -4.27
C TRP A 64 4.31 0.16 -5.70
N GLU A 65 4.03 -0.86 -6.51
CA GLU A 65 3.27 -0.74 -7.75
C GLU A 65 1.81 -1.14 -7.50
N VAL A 66 0.88 -0.39 -8.08
CA VAL A 66 -0.56 -0.58 -8.02
C VAL A 66 -1.03 -1.03 -9.39
N GLN A 67 -1.83 -2.09 -9.46
CA GLN A 67 -2.41 -2.54 -10.72
C GLN A 67 -3.78 -3.19 -10.52
N SER A 68 -4.82 -2.73 -11.24
CA SER A 68 -6.10 -3.44 -11.32
C SER A 68 -6.03 -4.59 -12.33
N PRO A 69 -6.85 -5.65 -12.16
CA PRO A 69 -6.92 -6.75 -13.12
C PRO A 69 -7.28 -6.32 -14.55
N GLU A 70 -8.14 -5.30 -14.67
CA GLU A 70 -8.61 -4.77 -15.94
C GLU A 70 -7.67 -3.72 -16.55
N GLY A 71 -6.62 -3.30 -15.83
CA GLY A 71 -5.64 -2.31 -16.29
C GLY A 71 -6.16 -0.88 -16.41
N ASP A 72 -7.33 -0.59 -15.86
CA ASP A 72 -7.94 0.74 -15.84
C ASP A 72 -7.47 1.62 -14.66
N LEU A 73 -6.73 1.00 -13.73
CA LEU A 73 -6.01 1.61 -12.63
C LEU A 73 -4.59 1.03 -12.59
N GLU A 74 -3.62 1.93 -12.61
CA GLU A 74 -2.21 1.59 -12.37
C GLU A 74 -1.51 2.73 -11.64
N GLY A 75 -0.30 2.51 -11.14
CA GLY A 75 0.49 3.59 -10.57
C GLY A 75 1.56 3.10 -9.60
N SER A 76 2.24 4.05 -8.96
CA SER A 76 3.29 3.75 -8.01
C SER A 76 3.19 4.64 -6.78
N LEU A 77 3.63 4.10 -5.65
CA LEU A 77 3.66 4.75 -4.35
C LEU A 77 5.05 4.56 -3.75
N VAL A 78 5.56 5.59 -3.07
CA VAL A 78 6.83 5.55 -2.34
C VAL A 78 6.62 6.05 -0.92
N ALA A 79 7.32 5.42 0.03
CA ALA A 79 7.29 5.84 1.42
C ALA A 79 8.05 7.16 1.60
N VAL A 80 7.36 8.17 2.14
CA VAL A 80 7.93 9.45 2.56
C VAL A 80 8.46 9.36 3.98
N THR A 81 7.66 8.77 4.88
CA THR A 81 8.05 8.60 6.28
C THR A 81 7.50 7.28 6.81
N PRO A 82 8.38 6.32 7.14
CA PRO A 82 7.96 5.09 7.80
C PRO A 82 7.99 5.22 9.32
N PHE A 83 7.02 4.61 9.98
CA PHE A 83 7.05 4.27 11.40
C PHE A 83 7.03 2.76 11.55
N PHE A 84 8.02 2.19 12.23
CA PHE A 84 8.20 0.74 12.39
C PHE A 84 8.20 0.33 13.86
N GLU A 85 7.57 -0.79 14.14
CA GLU A 85 7.60 -1.45 15.44
C GLU A 85 7.87 -2.95 15.24
N ALA A 86 8.93 -3.45 15.88
CA ALA A 86 9.15 -4.88 16.01
C ALA A 86 8.35 -5.36 17.23
N ALA A 87 7.37 -6.23 17.00
CA ALA A 87 6.59 -6.79 18.10
C ALA A 87 7.35 -7.94 18.79
N GLU A 88 6.92 -8.28 20.01
CA GLU A 88 7.40 -9.49 20.67
C GLU A 88 6.97 -10.74 19.89
N GLY A 89 7.86 -11.72 19.77
CA GLY A 89 7.60 -12.96 19.05
C GLY A 89 8.65 -14.04 19.35
N GLU A 90 8.29 -15.29 19.06
CA GLU A 90 9.21 -16.41 19.18
C GLU A 90 10.05 -16.57 17.91
N GLY A 91 11.36 -16.82 18.07
CA GLY A 91 12.27 -17.12 16.97
C GLY A 91 13.13 -15.94 16.53
N PRO A 92 13.97 -16.16 15.49
CA PRO A 92 14.98 -15.20 15.08
C PRO A 92 14.44 -14.01 14.27
N MET A 93 13.24 -14.12 13.71
CA MET A 93 12.59 -13.08 12.92
C MET A 93 11.32 -12.61 13.64
N LEU A 94 11.28 -11.34 14.04
CA LEU A 94 10.17 -10.80 14.82
C LEU A 94 9.04 -10.25 13.92
N PRO A 95 7.77 -10.28 14.36
CA PRO A 95 6.69 -9.59 13.68
C PRO A 95 6.99 -8.10 13.50
N VAL A 96 6.56 -7.54 12.37
CA VAL A 96 6.72 -6.11 12.06
C VAL A 96 5.35 -5.50 11.85
N ASP A 97 5.07 -4.44 12.60
CA ASP A 97 3.97 -3.52 12.33
C ASP A 97 4.54 -2.21 11.82
N ALA A 98 4.00 -1.72 10.71
CA ALA A 98 4.47 -0.51 10.07
C ALA A 98 3.30 0.39 9.62
N LEU A 99 3.51 1.70 9.79
CA LEU A 99 2.66 2.74 9.23
C LEU A 99 3.54 3.65 8.37
N PHE A 100 3.23 3.72 7.08
CA PHE A 100 3.96 4.54 6.12
C PHE A 100 3.11 5.73 5.73
N GLU A 101 3.67 6.93 5.79
CA GLU A 101 3.22 7.99 4.91
C GLU A 101 3.76 7.73 3.52
N VAL A 102 2.90 7.77 2.50
CA VAL A 102 3.27 7.53 1.10
C VAL A 102 2.87 8.67 0.20
N MET A 103 3.60 8.83 -0.88
CA MET A 103 3.24 9.70 -2.00
C MET A 103 3.45 8.96 -3.30
N GLY A 104 2.77 9.39 -4.35
CA GLY A 104 2.99 8.83 -5.67
C GLY A 104 1.93 9.28 -6.65
N THR A 105 1.69 8.43 -7.63
CA THR A 105 0.82 8.74 -8.74
C THR A 105 -0.04 7.54 -9.07
N LEU A 106 -1.32 7.77 -9.31
CA LEU A 106 -2.22 6.78 -9.88
C LEU A 106 -2.72 7.26 -11.25
N THR A 107 -2.73 6.38 -12.23
CA THR A 107 -3.36 6.59 -13.53
C THR A 107 -4.73 5.92 -13.52
N LEU A 108 -5.79 6.71 -13.71
CA LEU A 108 -7.17 6.22 -13.80
C LEU A 108 -7.81 6.70 -15.09
N GLY A 109 -8.23 5.77 -15.95
CA GLY A 109 -8.85 6.12 -17.24
C GLY A 109 -7.97 7.03 -18.11
N GLY A 110 -6.65 6.86 -18.04
CA GLY A 110 -5.66 7.66 -18.78
C GLY A 110 -5.31 9.02 -18.17
N ALA A 111 -5.93 9.40 -17.03
CA ALA A 111 -5.57 10.60 -16.29
C ALA A 111 -4.60 10.26 -15.16
N GLU A 112 -3.49 10.99 -15.10
CA GLU A 112 -2.45 10.85 -14.07
C GLU A 112 -2.79 11.75 -12.88
N LEU A 113 -2.92 11.16 -11.69
CA LEU A 113 -3.39 11.83 -10.47
C LEU A 113 -2.36 11.67 -9.34
N PRO A 114 -1.81 12.77 -8.80
CA PRO A 114 -0.93 12.69 -7.65
C PRO A 114 -1.72 12.32 -6.40
N VAL A 115 -1.15 11.45 -5.59
CA VAL A 115 -1.75 10.95 -4.35
C VAL A 115 -0.77 11.02 -3.20
N ARG A 116 -1.29 11.25 -1.99
CA ARG A 116 -0.57 11.13 -0.73
C ARG A 116 -1.40 10.29 0.23
N GLY A 117 -0.81 9.55 1.14
CA GLY A 117 -1.61 8.76 2.06
C GLY A 117 -0.84 8.01 3.12
N LEU A 118 -1.53 7.03 3.70
CA LEU A 118 -1.04 6.18 4.77
C LEU A 118 -1.23 4.71 4.39
N ILE A 119 -0.17 3.91 4.42
CA ILE A 119 -0.21 2.44 4.30
C ILE A 119 0.05 1.84 5.67
N ARG A 120 -0.86 1.00 6.19
CA ARG A 120 -0.56 0.10 7.30
C ARG A 120 -0.19 -1.27 6.75
N HIS A 121 1.00 -1.73 7.11
CA HIS A 121 1.55 -3.04 6.80
C HIS A 121 1.80 -3.81 8.10
N SER A 122 1.45 -5.09 8.09
CA SER A 122 1.71 -6.00 9.20
C SER A 122 2.25 -7.30 8.61
N GLN A 123 3.38 -7.77 9.13
CA GLN A 123 4.03 -9.02 8.73
C GLN A 123 4.29 -9.88 9.96
N ARG A 124 3.79 -11.12 9.95
CA ARG A 124 3.98 -12.08 11.05
C ARG A 124 5.09 -13.07 10.77
#